data_AF-A0A7C2P8C9-F1
#
_entry.id   AF-A0A7C2P8C9-F1
#
_cell.length_a   1.000
_cell.length_b   1.000
_cell.length_c   1.000
_cell.angle_alpha   90.00
_cell.angle_beta   90.00
_cell.angle_gamma   90.00
#
_symmetry.space_group_name_H-M   'P 1'
#
loop_
_entity.id
_entity.type
_entity.pdbx_description
1 polymer ?
#
loop_
_entity_poly.entity_id
_entity_poly.type
_entity_poly.pdbx_seq_one_letter_code
_entity_poly.pdbx_strand_id
1 'polypeptide(L)'
;MQCKRHFCFQKNGKDKKLYMDLDLFQEILKQAEEVGVIQVELTGGEPFLHPRAESFFENAYLFGMSVTVTSNGIFIPKKSAEVYVGL
;
A
#
# COMPACT_ATOMS: atom_id res chain seq x y z
N MET A 1 9.51 -11.57 -4.03
CA MET A 1 8.84 -12.70 -3.35
C MET A 1 7.70 -13.13 -4.25
N GLN A 2 7.60 -14.40 -4.64
CA GLN A 2 6.60 -14.84 -5.62
C GLN A 2 5.26 -15.13 -4.91
N CYS A 3 4.18 -14.52 -5.39
CA CYS A 3 2.82 -14.92 -5.07
C CYS A 3 2.59 -16.33 -5.66
N LYS A 4 2.69 -17.39 -4.85
CA LYS A 4 2.61 -18.80 -5.31
C LYS A 4 1.17 -19.31 -5.50
N ARG A 5 0.16 -18.45 -5.38
CA ARG A 5 -1.25 -18.88 -5.39
C ARG A 5 -1.69 -19.05 -6.85
N HIS A 6 -2.28 -20.21 -7.18
CA HIS A 6 -2.72 -20.57 -8.54
C HIS A 6 -3.70 -19.56 -9.17
N PHE A 7 -4.39 -18.78 -8.35
CA PHE A 7 -5.37 -17.76 -8.72
C PHE A 7 -4.83 -16.33 -8.62
N CYS A 8 -3.51 -16.15 -8.39
CA CYS A 8 -2.88 -14.84 -8.39
C CYS A 8 -2.71 -14.33 -9.82
N PHE A 9 -3.36 -13.21 -10.17
CA PHE A 9 -3.23 -12.61 -11.50
C PHE A 9 -1.83 -12.02 -11.75
N GLN A 10 -1.06 -11.75 -10.69
CA GLN A 10 0.31 -11.24 -10.75
C GLN A 10 1.30 -12.37 -11.10
N LYS A 11 1.44 -12.67 -12.40
CA LYS A 11 2.20 -13.83 -12.91
C LYS A 11 3.72 -13.72 -12.78
N ASN A 12 4.29 -12.51 -12.58
CA ASN A 12 5.73 -12.26 -12.57
C ASN A 12 6.20 -11.48 -11.32
N GLY A 13 6.56 -12.18 -10.25
CA GLY A 13 7.17 -11.60 -9.04
C GLY A 13 8.70 -11.63 -9.02
N LYS A 14 9.34 -11.73 -10.21
CA LYS A 14 10.80 -11.94 -10.35
C LYS A 14 11.59 -10.68 -10.70
N ASP A 15 10.94 -9.60 -11.09
CA ASP A 15 11.64 -8.44 -11.63
C ASP A 15 11.90 -7.40 -10.53
N LYS A 16 13.16 -7.38 -10.07
CA LYS A 16 13.87 -6.38 -9.23
C LYS A 16 13.11 -5.81 -8.01
N LYS A 17 13.72 -5.88 -6.83
CA LYS A 17 13.30 -5.13 -5.62
C LYS A 17 13.41 -3.62 -5.87
N LEU A 18 12.51 -3.04 -6.65
CA LEU A 18 12.34 -1.62 -6.77
C LEU A 18 11.02 -1.31 -6.08
N TYR A 19 11.15 -0.87 -4.83
CA TYR A 19 10.07 -0.26 -4.10
C TYR A 19 9.80 1.13 -4.67
N MET A 20 8.54 1.56 -4.66
CA MET A 20 8.20 2.93 -5.03
C MET A 20 8.90 3.88 -4.06
N ASP A 21 9.36 5.02 -4.58
CA ASP A 21 9.86 6.07 -3.70
C ASP A 21 8.72 6.84 -3.02
N LEU A 22 8.94 7.25 -1.78
CA LEU A 22 7.91 7.90 -0.97
C LEU A 22 7.58 9.30 -1.50
N ASP A 23 8.56 10.02 -2.05
CA ASP A 23 8.36 11.38 -2.56
C ASP A 23 7.50 11.33 -3.83
N LEU A 24 7.78 10.36 -4.71
CA LEU A 24 6.94 10.09 -5.88
C LEU A 24 5.49 9.75 -5.46
N PHE A 25 5.32 8.95 -4.41
CA PHE A 25 4.00 8.61 -3.90
C PHE A 25 3.24 9.85 -3.38
N GLN A 26 3.90 10.75 -2.66
CA GLN A 26 3.30 12.01 -2.20
C GLN A 26 2.90 12.93 -3.37
N GLU A 27 3.73 13.03 -4.41
CA GLU A 27 3.37 13.78 -5.62
C GLU A 27 2.14 13.19 -6.33
N ILE A 28 2.01 11.86 -6.35
CA ILE A 28 0.81 11.19 -6.88
C ILE A 28 -0.41 11.48 -6.01
N LEU A 29 -0.29 11.43 -4.68
CA LEU A 29 -1.38 11.76 -3.76
C LEU A 29 -1.86 13.20 -3.93
N LYS A 30 -0.93 14.14 -4.09
CA LYS A 30 -1.26 15.54 -4.36
C LYS A 30 -2.05 15.69 -5.67
N GLN A 31 -1.59 15.07 -6.75
CA GLN A 31 -2.32 15.09 -8.03
C GLN A 31 -3.70 14.43 -7.91
N ALA A 32 -3.80 13.35 -7.14
CA ALA A 32 -5.05 12.65 -6.88
C ALA A 32 -6.02 13.51 -6.05
N GLU A 33 -5.54 14.23 -5.05
CA GLU A 33 -6.31 15.21 -4.28
C GLU A 33 -6.83 16.34 -5.18
N GLU A 34 -5.98 16.91 -6.04
CA GLU A 34 -6.33 17.98 -6.98
C GLU A 34 -7.48 17.61 -7.93
N VAL A 35 -7.61 16.33 -8.29
CA VAL A 35 -8.69 15.81 -9.15
C VAL A 35 -9.87 15.20 -8.37
N GLY A 36 -9.85 15.28 -7.04
CA GLY A 36 -10.96 14.86 -6.17
C GLY A 36 -11.03 13.35 -5.90
N VAL A 37 -9.89 12.64 -5.90
CA VAL A 37 -9.83 11.24 -5.45
C VAL A 37 -10.11 11.16 -3.96
N ILE A 38 -11.01 10.26 -3.57
CA ILE A 38 -11.46 10.09 -2.17
C ILE A 38 -10.92 8.82 -1.50
N GLN A 39 -10.40 7.87 -2.27
CA GLN A 39 -9.96 6.57 -1.76
C GLN A 39 -8.73 6.08 -2.53
N VAL A 40 -7.78 5.50 -1.80
CA VAL A 40 -6.61 4.82 -2.34
C VAL A 40 -6.61 3.36 -1.90
N GLU A 41 -6.48 2.45 -2.87
CA GLU A 41 -6.24 1.03 -2.60
C GLU A 41 -4.74 0.72 -2.72
N LEU A 42 -4.13 0.33 -1.59
CA LEU A 42 -2.73 -0.07 -1.50
C LEU A 42 -2.63 -1.59 -1.57
N THR A 43 -2.14 -2.06 -2.72
CA THR A 43 -2.12 -3.47 -3.12
C THR A 43 -0.78 -3.83 -3.79
N GLY A 44 -0.72 -4.94 -4.52
CA GLY A 44 0.43 -5.40 -5.29
C GLY A 44 0.79 -6.83 -4.95
N GLY A 45 2.03 -7.05 -4.50
CA GLY A 45 2.46 -8.33 -3.95
C GLY A 45 1.92 -8.51 -2.53
N GLU A 46 2.75 -8.25 -1.53
CA GLU A 46 2.31 -8.17 -0.14
C GLU A 46 2.70 -6.79 0.42
N PRO A 47 1.74 -5.88 0.68
CA PRO A 47 2.01 -4.50 1.10
C PRO A 47 2.88 -4.39 2.35
N PHE A 48 2.67 -5.27 3.34
CA PHE A 48 3.43 -5.27 4.59
C PHE A 48 4.89 -5.73 4.45
N LEU A 49 5.32 -6.18 3.26
CA LEU A 49 6.74 -6.43 2.97
C LEU A 49 7.48 -5.22 2.41
N HIS A 50 6.78 -4.11 2.21
CA HIS A 50 7.41 -2.84 1.88
C HIS A 50 8.11 -2.28 3.13
N PRO A 51 9.41 -1.92 3.08
CA PRO A 51 10.15 -1.49 4.27
C PRO A 51 9.61 -0.19 4.89
N ARG A 52 8.88 0.60 4.11
CA ARG A 52 8.20 1.84 4.55
C ARG A 52 6.67 1.76 4.43
N ALA A 53 6.06 0.56 4.53
CA ALA A 53 4.62 0.37 4.30
C ALA A 53 3.76 1.37 5.11
N GLU A 54 4.04 1.51 6.40
CA GLU A 54 3.29 2.40 7.29
C GLU A 54 3.32 3.86 6.82
N SER A 55 4.49 4.35 6.38
CA SER A 55 4.62 5.72 5.85
C SER A 55 3.77 5.97 4.61
N PHE A 56 3.56 4.96 3.77
CA PHE A 56 2.66 5.09 2.62
C PHE A 56 1.20 5.17 3.08
N PHE A 57 0.82 4.39 4.09
CA PHE A 57 -0.55 4.34 4.59
C PHE A 57 -0.90 5.65 5.29
N GLU A 58 0.00 6.13 6.15
CA GLU A 58 -0.11 7.41 6.85
C GLU A 58 -0.16 8.59 5.87
N ASN A 59 0.69 8.62 4.84
CA ASN A 59 0.66 9.68 3.84
C ASN A 59 -0.70 9.74 3.14
N ALA A 60 -1.24 8.62 2.64
CA ALA A 60 -2.53 8.63 1.96
C ALA A 60 -3.66 9.14 2.86
N TYR A 61 -3.65 8.75 4.14
CA TYR A 61 -4.62 9.24 5.11
C TYR A 61 -4.46 10.75 5.41
N LEU A 62 -3.22 11.23 5.56
CA LEU A 62 -2.95 12.65 5.82
C LEU A 62 -3.34 13.56 4.64
N PHE A 63 -3.40 13.03 3.42
CA PHE A 63 -3.96 13.69 2.24
C PHE A 63 -5.51 13.64 2.20
N GLY A 64 -6.16 13.21 3.27
CA GLY A 64 -7.62 13.21 3.41
C GLY A 64 -8.33 12.07 2.68
N MET A 65 -7.59 11.05 2.24
CA MET A 65 -8.14 9.92 1.49
C MET A 65 -8.45 8.74 2.42
N SER A 66 -9.52 8.00 2.11
CA SER A 66 -9.76 6.70 2.72
C SER A 66 -8.73 5.68 2.21
N VAL A 67 -8.12 4.91 3.11
CA VAL A 67 -7.05 3.97 2.76
C VAL A 67 -7.55 2.54 2.90
N THR A 68 -7.47 1.76 1.83
CA THR A 68 -7.75 0.32 1.84
C THR A 68 -6.48 -0.45 1.54
N VAL A 69 -6.11 -1.41 2.39
CA VAL A 69 -4.92 -2.24 2.20
C VAL A 69 -5.32 -3.68 1.92
N THR A 70 -4.97 -4.19 0.74
CA THR A 70 -5.25 -5.57 0.34
C THR A 70 -4.03 -6.45 0.66
N SER A 71 -4.12 -7.24 1.73
CA SER A 71 -3.02 -8.09 2.25
C SER A 71 -3.40 -9.57 2.32
N ASN A 72 -2.40 -10.46 2.28
CA ASN A 72 -2.56 -11.88 2.58
C ASN A 72 -2.77 -12.17 4.09
N GLY A 73 -2.61 -11.18 4.96
CA GLY A 73 -2.89 -11.26 6.39
C GLY A 73 -1.77 -11.85 7.26
N ILE A 74 -0.64 -12.28 6.68
CA ILE A 74 0.43 -12.98 7.42
C ILE A 74 1.35 -12.00 8.15
N PHE A 75 1.62 -10.84 7.55
CA PHE A 75 2.64 -9.89 8.03
C PHE A 75 2.05 -8.63 8.67
N ILE A 76 0.76 -8.65 9.03
CA ILE A 76 0.11 -7.52 9.70
C ILE A 76 0.75 -7.36 11.10
N PRO A 77 1.42 -6.23 11.40
CA PRO A 77 1.98 -6.03 12.73
C PRO A 77 0.86 -5.81 13.75
N LYS A 78 0.98 -6.45 14.92
CA LYS A 78 -0.05 -6.36 15.98
C LYS A 78 -0.34 -4.91 16.42
N LYS A 79 0.70 -4.10 16.56
CA LYS A 79 0.59 -2.68 16.95
C LYS A 79 -0.13 -1.85 15.88
N SER A 80 0.09 -2.17 14.61
CA SER A 80 -0.44 -1.41 13.49
C SER A 80 -1.88 -1.77 13.19
N ALA A 81 -2.32 -3.00 13.48
CA ALA A 81 -3.73 -3.39 13.38
C ALA A 81 -4.67 -2.51 14.21
N GLU A 82 -4.21 -2.01 15.37
CA GLU A 82 -4.99 -1.07 16.20
C GLU A 82 -5.04 0.34 15.59
N VAL A 83 -3.99 0.76 14.88
CA VAL A 83 -3.89 2.06 14.21
C VAL A 83 -4.77 2.12 12.95
N TYR A 84 -4.89 1.02 12.22
CA TYR A 84 -5.62 0.97 10.94
C TYR A 84 -7.14 0.80 11.04
N VAL A 85 -7.70 0.56 12.24
CA VAL A 85 -9.16 0.47 12.45
C VAL A 85 -9.79 1.87 12.59
N GLY A 86 -8.97 2.91 12.77
CA GLY A 86 -9.40 4.31 12.87
C GLY A 86 -8.98 5.22 11.71
N LEU A 87 -8.28 4.69 10.70
CA LEU A 87 -8.10 5.33 9.39
C LEU A 87 -9.32 5.02 8.50
#